data_AF-A0A9D6Z352-F1
#
_entry.id   AF-A0A9D6Z352-F1
#
_cell.length_a   1.000
_cell.length_b   1.000
_cell.length_c   1.000
_cell.angle_alpha   90.00
_cell.angle_beta   90.00
_cell.angle_gamma   90.00
#
_symmetry.space_group_name_H-M   'P 1'
#
loop_
_entity.id
_entity.type
_entity.pdbx_description
1 polymer ?
#
loop_
_entity_poly.entity_id
_entity_poly.type
_entity_poly.pdbx_seq_one_letter_code
_entity_poly.pdbx_strand_id
1 'polypeptide(L)' 'MEQQIDPKQLAPIVEDLCRLAQVLYDRSQDWPALNRNSRRILASVEMLKINLGRDSD' A
#
# COMPACT_ATOMS: atom_id res chain seq x y z
N MET A 1 -0.61 26.34 -11.36
CA MET A 1 -1.32 26.00 -10.11
C MET A 1 -1.03 24.54 -9.83
N GLU A 2 -0.26 24.22 -8.79
CA GLU A 2 -0.19 22.85 -8.30
C GLU A 2 -1.57 22.50 -7.73
N GLN A 3 -2.18 21.42 -8.21
CA GLN A 3 -3.43 20.95 -7.63
C GLN A 3 -3.12 20.43 -6.22
N GLN A 4 -3.69 21.09 -5.21
CA GLN A 4 -3.60 20.64 -3.84
C GLN A 4 -4.54 19.44 -3.68
N ILE A 5 -4.00 18.23 -3.81
CA ILE A 5 -4.75 17.00 -3.58
C ILE A 5 -4.93 16.84 -2.07
N ASP A 6 -6.17 16.67 -1.62
CA ASP A 6 -6.47 16.33 -0.23
C ASP A 6 -6.00 14.89 0.04
N PRO A 7 -5.07 14.66 0.98
CA PRO A 7 -4.60 13.32 1.36
C PRO A 7 -5.74 12.33 1.67
N LYS A 8 -6.89 12.82 2.15
CA LYS A 8 -8.08 12.01 2.44
C LYS A 8 -8.65 11.34 1.19
N GLN A 9 -8.48 11.95 0.01
CA GLN A 9 -8.92 11.36 -1.26
C GLN A 9 -8.06 10.16 -1.68
N LEU A 10 -6.82 10.06 -1.16
CA LEU A 10 -5.90 8.97 -1.46
C LEU A 10 -6.07 7.77 -0.52
N ALA A 11 -6.67 7.97 0.66
CA ALA A 11 -6.91 6.92 1.65
C ALA A 11 -7.60 5.66 1.09
N PRO A 12 -8.74 5.75 0.36
CA PRO A 12 -9.39 4.55 -0.19
C PRO A 12 -8.52 3.85 -1.25
N ILE A 13 -7.76 4.62 -2.05
CA ILE A 13 -6.87 4.06 -3.07
C ILE A 13 -5.72 3.26 -2.41
N VAL A 14 -5.13 3.82 -1.35
CA VAL A 14 -4.06 3.15 -0.59
C VAL A 14 -4.59 1.91 0.13
N GLU A 15 -5.82 1.94 0.62
CA GLU A 15 -6.47 0.77 1.21
C GLU A 15 -6.66 -0.37 0.20
N ASP A 16 -7.11 -0.05 -1.02
CA ASP A 16 -7.21 -1.03 -2.09
C ASP A 16 -5.85 -1.60 -2.52
N LEU A 17 -4.82 -0.75 -2.60
CA LEU A 17 -3.45 -1.21 -2.87
C LEU A 17 -2.96 -2.16 -1.77
N CYS A 18 -3.25 -1.87 -0.50
CA CYS A 18 -2.84 -2.71 0.62
C CYS A 18 -3.48 -4.10 0.53
N ARG A 19 -4.79 -4.14 0.22
CA ARG A 19 -5.53 -5.39 0.01
C ARG A 19 -4.96 -6.21 -1.15
N LEU A 20 -4.66 -5.57 -2.29
CA LEU A 20 -4.08 -6.25 -3.45
C LEU A 20 -2.66 -6.75 -3.18
N ALA A 21 -1.84 -5.96 -2.48
CA ALA A 21 -0.49 -6.36 -2.10
C ALA A 21 -0.49 -7.56 -1.13
N GLN A 22 -1.43 -7.58 -0.18
CA GLN A 22 -1.63 -8.70 0.73
C GLN A 22 -2.00 -9.98 -0.04
N VAL A 23 -2.98 -9.90 -0.94
CA VAL A 23 -3.37 -11.05 -1.78
C VAL A 23 -2.20 -11.58 -2.61
N LEU A 24 -1.40 -10.68 -3.19
CA LEU A 24 -0.20 -11.08 -3.94
C LEU A 24 0.85 -11.75 -3.05
N TYR A 25 1.06 -11.24 -1.84
CA TYR A 25 1.96 -11.85 -0.86
C TYR A 25 1.50 -13.25 -0.45
N ASP A 26 0.23 -13.39 -0.08
CA ASP A 26 -0.35 -14.66 0.37
C ASP A 26 -0.31 -15.74 -0.72
N ARG A 27 -0.55 -15.34 -1.98
CA ARG A 27 -0.56 -16.28 -3.12
C ARG A 27 0.81 -16.57 -3.70
N SER A 28 1.86 -15.91 -3.23
CA SER A 28 3.22 -16.08 -3.77
C SER A 28 4.11 -16.97 -2.92
N GLN A 29 3.61 -17.60 -1.85
CA GLN A 29 4.41 -18.39 -0.91
C GLN A 29 5.26 -19.48 -1.58
N ASP A 30 4.71 -20.14 -2.59
CA ASP A 30 5.41 -21.22 -3.33
C ASP A 30 6.41 -20.69 -4.38
N TRP A 31 6.50 -19.37 -4.57
CA TRP A 31 7.45 -18.71 -5.47
C TRP A 31 8.35 -17.74 -4.69
N PRO A 32 9.51 -18.17 -4.18
CA PRO A 32 10.33 -17.39 -3.25
C PRO A 32 10.75 -16.00 -3.77
N ALA A 33 11.07 -15.89 -5.06
CA ALA A 33 11.42 -14.61 -5.67
C ALA A 33 10.22 -13.64 -5.71
N LEU A 34 9.04 -14.13 -6.08
CA LEU A 34 7.81 -13.34 -6.07
C LEU A 34 7.40 -12.97 -4.64
N ASN A 35 7.47 -13.92 -3.70
CA ASN A 35 7.15 -13.69 -2.28
C ASN A 35 8.00 -12.57 -1.64
N ARG A 36 9.30 -12.56 -1.90
CA ARG A 36 10.18 -11.50 -1.40
C ARG A 36 9.79 -10.13 -1.96
N ASN A 37 9.42 -10.06 -3.23
CA ASN A 37 9.03 -8.80 -3.86
C ASN A 37 7.65 -8.34 -3.41
N SER A 38 6.67 -9.23 -3.32
CA SER A 38 5.32 -8.94 -2.83
C SER A 38 5.34 -8.49 -1.37
N ARG A 39 6.18 -9.08 -0.52
CA ARG A 39 6.41 -8.60 0.85
C ARG A 39 6.94 -7.16 0.89
N ARG A 40 7.88 -6.80 0.02
CA ARG A 40 8.43 -5.42 -0.06
C ARG A 40 7.36 -4.44 -0.54
N ILE A 41 6.54 -4.82 -1.50
CA ILE A 41 5.41 -4.00 -1.98
C ILE A 41 4.42 -3.77 -0.83
N LEU A 42 4.03 -4.83 -0.13
CA LEU A 42 3.11 -4.75 1.02
C LEU A 42 3.64 -3.77 2.08
N ALA A 43 4.90 -3.91 2.50
CA ALA A 43 5.50 -3.00 3.48
C ALA A 43 5.52 -1.53 3.01
N SER A 44 5.82 -1.27 1.75
CA SER A 44 5.79 0.08 1.19
C SER A 44 4.38 0.68 1.20
N VAL A 45 3.36 -0.13 0.89
CA VAL A 45 1.96 0.34 0.89
C VAL A 45 1.42 0.55 2.30
N GLU A 46 1.80 -0.29 3.26
CA GLU A 46 1.50 -0.06 4.68
C GLU A 46 2.10 1.26 5.19
N MET A 47 3.31 1.61 4.76
CA MET A 47 3.91 2.90 5.06
C MET A 47 3.13 4.07 4.47
N LEU A 48 2.59 3.93 3.24
CA LEU A 48 1.70 4.95 2.67
C LEU A 48 0.44 5.12 3.53
N LYS A 49 -0.15 4.02 4.00
CA LYS A 49 -1.34 4.04 4.87
C LYS A 49 -1.05 4.78 6.18
N ILE A 50 0.11 4.55 6.79
CA ILE A 50 0.55 5.24 8.01
C ILE A 50 0.72 6.74 7.76
N ASN A 51 1.39 7.12 6.66
CA ASN A 51 1.63 8.54 6.35
C ASN A 51 0.32 9.30 6.14
N LEU A 52 -0.63 8.71 5.41
CA LEU A 52 -1.97 9.31 5.23
C LEU A 52 -2.75 9.43 6.53
N GLY A 53 -2.62 8.45 7.44
CA GLY A 53 -3.23 8.51 8.77
C GLY A 53 -2.66 9.62 9.65
N ARG A 54 -1.33 9.85 9.59
CA ARG A 54 -0.65 10.91 10.35
C ARG A 54 -0.97 12.32 9.87
N ASP A 55 -1.18 12.50 8.56
CA ASP A 55 -1.52 13.80 7.98
C ASP A 55 -3.02 14.15 8.11
N SER A 56 -3.82 13.24 8.69
CA SER A 56 -5.27 13.39 8.88
C SER A 56 -5.71 13.79 10.30
N ASP A 57 -4.77 13.77 11.26
CA ASP A 57 -4.92 14.18 12.67
C ASP A 57 -4.39 15.60 12.91
#